data_AF-A0A963DBV1-F1
#
_entry.id   AF-A0A963DBV1-F1
#
_cell.length_a   1.000
_cell.length_b   1.000
_cell.length_c   1.000
_cell.angle_alpha   90.00
_cell.angle_beta   90.00
_cell.angle_gamma   90.00
#
_symmetry.space_group_name_H-M   'P 1'
#
loop_
_entity.id
_entity.type
_entity.pdbx_description
1 polymer ?
#
loop_
_entity_poly.entity_id
_entity_poly.type
_entity_poly.pdbx_seq_one_letter_code
_entity_poly.pdbx_strand_id
1 'polypeptide(L)'
;APTVQLYADIRETLGLPFVNTDYRALARWPSYFTAAWNGLKPKIVSDAYEPIAAAIHQHAVELALSLPNPRGLTPEVLRKAATDDASVSEVLDVVRLFQWLLPGLAANVAYFKSQLTLGLMPDQ
;
A
#
# COMPACT_ATOMS: atom_id res chain seq x y z
N ALA A 1 -14.61 17.22 -11.51
CA ALA A 1 -15.10 17.16 -10.11
C ALA A 1 -13.91 16.97 -9.17
N PRO A 2 -13.95 17.49 -7.94
CA PRO A 2 -12.82 17.46 -6.99
C PRO A 2 -12.21 16.06 -6.79
N THR A 3 -13.03 15.02 -6.76
CA THR A 3 -12.60 13.62 -6.62
C THR A 3 -11.74 13.11 -7.80
N VAL A 4 -12.02 13.57 -9.02
CA VAL A 4 -11.25 13.16 -10.22
C VAL A 4 -9.83 13.70 -10.17
N GLN A 5 -9.66 14.96 -9.76
CA GLN A 5 -8.36 15.59 -9.60
C GLN A 5 -7.56 14.91 -8.47
N LEU A 6 -8.21 14.64 -7.33
CA LEU A 6 -7.58 13.93 -6.22
C LEU A 6 -7.12 12.52 -6.62
N TYR A 7 -7.90 11.79 -7.42
CA TYR A 7 -7.49 10.46 -7.92
C TYR A 7 -6.36 10.52 -8.94
N ALA A 8 -6.24 11.58 -9.73
CA ALA A 8 -5.08 11.79 -10.59
C ALA A 8 -3.84 12.04 -9.73
N ASP A 9 -3.94 12.92 -8.74
CA ASP A 9 -2.84 13.27 -7.84
C ASP A 9 -2.33 12.07 -7.01
N ILE A 10 -3.25 11.23 -6.52
CA ILE A 10 -2.88 10.00 -5.80
C ILE A 10 -2.10 9.04 -6.70
N ARG A 11 -2.55 8.85 -7.94
CA ARG A 11 -1.86 7.95 -8.89
C ARG A 11 -0.46 8.45 -9.23
N GLU A 12 -0.34 9.75 -9.50
CA GLU A 12 0.94 10.39 -9.78
C GLU A 12 1.89 10.30 -8.58
N THR A 13 1.43 10.68 -7.39
CA THR A 13 2.24 10.68 -6.16
C THR A 13 2.71 9.28 -5.77
N LEU A 14 1.87 8.26 -5.95
CA LEU A 14 2.22 6.88 -5.58
C LEU A 14 2.90 6.09 -6.71
N GLY A 15 2.97 6.66 -7.92
CA GLY A 15 3.44 5.94 -9.11
C GLY A 15 2.56 4.73 -9.47
N LEU A 16 1.27 4.75 -9.11
CA LEU A 16 0.34 3.64 -9.31
C LEU A 16 -0.63 3.91 -10.47
N PRO A 17 -0.93 2.92 -11.31
CA PRO A 17 -1.89 3.10 -12.40
C PRO A 17 -3.35 3.16 -11.92
N PHE A 18 -3.60 2.84 -10.65
CA PHE A 18 -4.94 2.78 -10.04
C PHE A 18 -4.97 3.42 -8.66
N VAL A 19 -6.18 3.66 -8.15
CA VAL A 19 -6.43 4.19 -6.81
C VAL A 19 -6.85 3.05 -5.88
N ASN A 20 -6.14 2.88 -4.76
CA ASN A 20 -6.46 1.87 -3.76
C ASN A 20 -7.89 2.01 -3.22
N THR A 21 -8.47 0.90 -2.79
CA THR A 21 -9.82 0.82 -2.22
C THR A 21 -10.04 1.76 -1.04
N ASP A 22 -9.01 1.97 -0.23
CA ASP A 22 -9.00 2.81 0.96
C ASP A 22 -9.23 4.27 0.60
N TYR A 23 -8.48 4.80 -0.36
CA TYR A 23 -8.67 6.16 -0.88
C TYR A 23 -10.04 6.35 -1.54
N ARG A 24 -10.52 5.32 -2.25
CA ARG A 24 -11.88 5.32 -2.81
C ARG A 24 -12.94 5.35 -1.70
N ALA A 25 -12.66 4.75 -0.56
CA ALA A 25 -13.56 4.77 0.58
C ALA A 25 -13.58 6.14 1.27
N LEU A 26 -12.41 6.73 1.49
CA LEU A 26 -12.26 8.05 2.12
C LEU A 26 -12.82 9.19 1.25
N ALA A 27 -12.85 9.01 -0.08
CA ALA A 27 -13.45 9.97 -1.02
C ALA A 27 -14.96 10.24 -0.80
N ARG A 28 -15.65 9.45 0.03
CA ARG A 28 -17.01 9.76 0.51
C ARG A 28 -17.08 11.03 1.35
N TRP A 29 -15.97 11.44 1.96
CA TRP A 29 -15.84 12.67 2.73
C TRP A 29 -14.79 13.58 2.07
N PRO A 30 -15.12 14.23 0.94
CA PRO A 30 -14.14 14.90 0.10
C PRO A 30 -13.39 16.03 0.81
N SER A 31 -14.06 16.81 1.67
CA SER A 31 -13.40 17.88 2.44
C SER A 31 -12.33 17.34 3.38
N TYR A 32 -12.66 16.27 4.12
CA TYR A 32 -11.71 15.57 4.99
C TYR A 32 -10.58 14.95 4.18
N PHE A 33 -10.90 14.18 3.14
CA PHE A 33 -9.89 13.42 2.43
C PHE A 33 -8.91 14.31 1.66
N THR A 34 -9.38 15.41 1.07
CA THR A 34 -8.49 16.42 0.48
C THR A 34 -7.53 17.00 1.53
N ALA A 35 -8.02 17.35 2.72
CA ALA A 35 -7.17 17.90 3.78
C ALA A 35 -6.15 16.86 4.29
N ALA A 36 -6.60 15.64 4.56
CA ALA A 36 -5.75 14.54 5.03
C ALA A 36 -4.66 14.19 4.00
N TRP A 37 -5.04 14.08 2.72
CA TRP A 37 -4.11 13.81 1.62
C TRP A 37 -3.05 14.91 1.47
N ASN A 38 -3.46 16.18 1.51
CA ASN A 38 -2.51 17.30 1.43
C ASN A 38 -1.51 17.30 2.60
N GLY A 39 -1.91 16.81 3.78
CA GLY A 39 -1.00 16.64 4.92
C GLY A 39 -0.08 15.42 4.81
N LEU A 40 -0.46 14.38 4.05
CA LEU A 40 0.33 13.17 3.87
C LEU A 40 1.30 13.27 2.69
N LYS A 41 0.86 13.84 1.57
CA LYS A 41 1.61 13.88 0.31
C LYS A 41 3.06 14.36 0.47
N PRO A 42 3.37 15.46 1.19
CA PRO A 42 4.76 15.90 1.40
C PRO A 42 5.62 14.89 2.14
N LYS A 43 5.02 14.06 3.00
CA LYS A 43 5.73 13.00 3.71
C LYS A 43 6.05 11.85 2.76
N ILE A 44 5.11 11.44 1.90
CA ILE A 44 5.33 10.37 0.91
C ILE A 44 6.51 10.68 -0.03
N VAL A 45 6.62 11.93 -0.49
CA VAL A 45 7.69 12.35 -1.42
C VAL A 45 9.01 12.67 -0.73
N SER A 46 9.09 12.53 0.60
CA SER A 46 10.32 12.78 1.36
C SER A 46 11.19 11.53 1.45
N ASP A 47 12.50 11.73 1.61
CA ASP A 47 13.48 10.65 1.77
C ASP A 47 13.24 9.79 3.03
N ALA A 48 12.46 10.30 4.00
CA ALA A 48 12.14 9.58 5.22
C ALA A 48 11.04 8.51 5.04
N TYR A 49 10.27 8.55 3.94
CA TYR A 49 9.12 7.68 3.78
C TYR A 49 9.47 6.28 3.30
N GLU A 50 10.38 6.16 2.33
CA GLU A 50 10.79 4.84 1.83
C GLU A 50 11.26 3.94 2.98
N PRO A 51 12.18 4.37 3.87
CA PRO A 51 12.70 3.49 4.92
C PRO A 51 11.60 2.96 5.85
N ILE A 52 10.53 3.73 6.06
CA ILE A 52 9.36 3.30 6.85
C ILE A 52 8.60 2.19 6.11
N ALA A 53 8.31 2.39 4.82
CA ALA A 53 7.64 1.39 4.00
C ALA A 53 8.47 0.09 3.89
N ALA A 54 9.79 0.22 3.70
CA ALA A 54 10.72 -0.91 3.68
C ALA A 54 10.77 -1.66 5.00
N ALA A 55 10.77 -0.97 6.15
CA ALA A 55 10.73 -1.60 7.46
C ALA A 55 9.43 -2.38 7.68
N ILE A 56 8.28 -1.80 7.31
CA ILE A 56 6.98 -2.50 7.37
C ILE A 56 6.98 -3.72 6.45
N HIS A 57 7.49 -3.58 5.22
CA HIS A 57 7.63 -4.67 4.26
C HIS A 57 8.44 -5.83 4.86
N GLN A 58 9.65 -5.53 5.33
CA GLN A 58 10.58 -6.52 5.87
C GLN A 58 9.96 -7.27 7.05
N HIS A 59 9.36 -6.54 7.99
CA HIS A 59 8.71 -7.14 9.15
C HIS A 59 7.52 -8.03 8.75
N ALA A 60 6.71 -7.60 7.79
CA ALA A 60 5.60 -8.39 7.28
C ALA A 60 6.06 -9.69 6.62
N VAL A 61 7.15 -9.65 5.84
CA VAL A 61 7.73 -10.84 5.20
C VAL A 61 8.26 -11.83 6.24
N GLU A 62 8.99 -11.35 7.24
CA GLU A 62 9.52 -12.18 8.33
C GLU A 62 8.40 -12.92 9.06
N LEU A 63 7.34 -12.20 9.44
CA LEU A 63 6.18 -12.80 10.09
C LEU A 63 5.45 -13.78 9.17
N ALA A 64 5.25 -13.43 7.89
CA ALA A 64 4.56 -14.29 6.95
C ALA A 64 5.31 -15.61 6.70
N LEU A 65 6.64 -15.60 6.64
CA LEU A 65 7.45 -16.81 6.46
C LEU A 65 7.45 -17.73 7.69
N SER A 66 7.05 -17.23 8.86
CA SER A 66 6.88 -18.04 10.07
C SER A 66 5.55 -18.82 10.11
N LEU A 67 4.63 -18.55 9.18
CA LEU A 67 3.32 -19.20 9.15
C LEU A 67 3.43 -20.71 8.87
N PRO A 68 2.63 -21.55 9.54
CA PRO A 68 2.65 -22.99 9.30
C PRO A 68 2.13 -23.33 7.90
N ASN A 69 2.69 -24.38 7.30
CA ASN A 69 2.22 -24.97 6.04
C ASN A 69 1.59 -26.36 6.30
N PRO A 70 0.39 -26.43 6.92
CA PRO A 70 -0.18 -27.69 7.39
C PRO A 70 -0.58 -28.67 6.26
N ARG A 71 -0.73 -28.16 5.04
CA ARG A 71 -1.07 -28.98 3.85
C ARG A 71 0.13 -29.32 2.99
N GLY A 72 1.34 -28.95 3.40
CA GLY A 72 2.57 -29.26 2.68
C GLY A 72 2.59 -28.72 1.24
N LEU A 73 2.01 -27.54 1.00
CA LEU A 73 2.05 -26.91 -0.33
C LEU A 73 3.51 -26.70 -0.73
N THR A 74 3.89 -27.16 -1.92
CA THR A 74 5.23 -26.99 -2.46
C THR A 74 5.23 -25.99 -3.62
N PRO A 75 6.39 -25.39 -3.94
CA PRO A 75 6.53 -24.53 -5.12
C PRO A 75 6.10 -25.22 -6.42
N GLU A 76 6.32 -26.52 -6.58
CA GLU A 76 5.96 -27.28 -7.79
C GLU A 76 4.45 -27.29 -8.02
N VAL A 77 3.67 -27.53 -6.95
CA VAL A 77 2.19 -27.51 -7.01
C VAL A 77 1.69 -26.13 -7.42
N LEU A 78 2.22 -25.08 -6.82
CA LEU A 78 1.81 -23.70 -7.11
C LEU A 78 2.24 -23.24 -8.51
N ARG A 79 3.45 -23.62 -8.94
CA ARG A 79 3.93 -23.31 -10.30
C ARG A 79 3.08 -24.02 -11.35
N LYS A 80 2.74 -25.29 -11.14
CA LYS A 80 1.83 -26.01 -12.03
C LYS A 80 0.47 -25.31 -12.11
N ALA A 81 -0.14 -24.99 -10.97
CA ALA A 81 -1.43 -24.30 -10.95
C ALA A 81 -1.36 -22.94 -11.66
N ALA A 82 -0.29 -22.17 -11.45
CA ALA A 82 -0.08 -20.92 -12.17
C ALA A 82 -0.01 -21.15 -13.69
N THR A 83 0.74 -22.16 -14.15
CA THR A 83 0.86 -22.49 -15.58
C THR A 83 -0.41 -23.03 -16.23
N ASP A 84 -1.40 -23.45 -15.44
CA ASP A 84 -2.69 -23.88 -15.97
C ASP A 84 -3.54 -22.67 -16.43
N ASP A 85 -3.29 -21.46 -15.89
CA ASP A 85 -4.02 -20.22 -16.21
C ASP A 85 -3.17 -19.14 -16.92
N ALA A 86 -1.90 -18.97 -16.52
CA ALA A 86 -1.02 -17.87 -16.95
C ALA A 86 0.48 -18.26 -16.83
N SER A 87 1.42 -17.32 -17.00
CA SER A 87 2.83 -17.60 -16.71
C SER A 87 3.16 -17.45 -15.22
N VAL A 88 4.13 -18.22 -14.71
CA VAL A 88 4.63 -18.04 -13.33
C VAL A 88 5.14 -16.61 -13.11
N SER A 89 5.78 -16.01 -14.12
CA SER A 89 6.28 -14.64 -14.05
C SER A 89 5.14 -13.64 -13.85
N GLU A 90 4.06 -13.77 -14.62
CA GLU A 90 2.91 -12.87 -14.53
C GLU A 90 2.28 -12.90 -13.14
N VAL A 91 2.07 -14.09 -12.57
CA VAL A 91 1.58 -14.24 -11.20
C VAL A 91 2.55 -13.60 -10.20
N LEU A 92 3.85 -13.86 -10.35
CA LEU A 92 4.87 -13.27 -9.47
C LEU A 92 4.93 -11.75 -9.57
N ASP A 93 4.75 -11.17 -10.76
CA ASP A 93 4.80 -9.72 -10.95
C ASP A 93 3.61 -9.03 -10.26
N VAL A 94 2.42 -9.65 -10.29
CA VAL A 94 1.26 -9.18 -9.53
C VAL A 94 1.50 -9.31 -8.02
N VAL A 95 2.04 -10.44 -7.56
CA VAL A 95 2.37 -10.64 -6.14
C VAL A 95 3.39 -9.60 -5.67
N ARG A 96 4.46 -9.36 -6.44
CA ARG A 96 5.49 -8.36 -6.15
C ARG A 96 4.92 -6.95 -6.10
N LEU A 97 4.05 -6.60 -7.04
CA LEU A 97 3.37 -5.31 -7.05
C LEU A 97 2.65 -5.07 -5.73
N PHE A 98 1.83 -6.03 -5.27
CA PHE A 98 1.10 -5.88 -4.02
C PHE A 98 1.99 -5.98 -2.79
N GLN A 99 3.01 -6.83 -2.81
CA GLN A 99 3.97 -6.96 -1.70
C GLN A 99 4.65 -5.63 -1.39
N TRP A 100 5.01 -4.84 -2.41
CA TRP A 100 5.61 -3.51 -2.24
C TRP A 100 4.60 -2.38 -2.04
N LEU A 101 3.41 -2.49 -2.64
CA LEU A 101 2.36 -1.47 -2.51
C LEU A 101 1.72 -1.44 -1.11
N LEU A 102 1.45 -2.60 -0.51
CA LEU A 102 0.69 -2.70 0.74
C LEU A 102 1.38 -2.09 1.97
N PRO A 103 2.69 -2.24 2.18
CA PRO A 103 3.41 -1.61 3.29
C PRO A 103 3.27 -0.07 3.32
N GLY A 104 3.41 0.57 2.15
CA GLY A 104 3.19 2.01 2.03
C GLY A 104 1.73 2.39 2.31
N LEU A 105 0.77 1.62 1.81
CA LEU A 105 -0.64 1.85 2.10
C LEU A 105 -0.96 1.72 3.62
N ALA A 106 -0.35 0.75 4.30
CA ALA A 106 -0.49 0.58 5.73
C ALA A 106 0.06 1.81 6.51
N ALA A 107 1.23 2.32 6.11
CA ALA A 107 1.80 3.54 6.68
C ALA A 107 0.88 4.76 6.47
N ASN A 108 0.34 4.92 5.26
CA ASN A 108 -0.56 6.03 4.91
C ASN A 108 -1.85 6.02 5.74
N VAL A 109 -2.47 4.85 5.90
CA VAL A 109 -3.69 4.71 6.72
C VAL A 109 -3.39 4.95 8.21
N ALA A 110 -2.24 4.49 8.71
CA ALA A 110 -1.80 4.78 10.07
C ALA A 110 -1.61 6.30 10.29
N TYR A 111 -1.05 7.01 9.31
CA TYR A 111 -0.91 8.46 9.35
C TYR A 111 -2.26 9.19 9.32
N PHE A 112 -3.22 8.76 8.48
CA PHE A 112 -4.57 9.34 8.51
C PHE A 112 -5.26 9.16 9.87
N LYS A 113 -5.04 8.04 10.53
CA LYS A 113 -5.54 7.81 11.90
C LYS A 113 -4.85 8.76 12.89
N SER A 114 -3.52 8.92 12.82
CA SER A 114 -2.79 9.80 13.76
C SER A 114 -3.19 11.26 13.61
N GLN A 115 -3.43 11.73 12.37
CA GLN A 115 -3.98 13.06 12.07
C GLN A 115 -5.29 13.35 12.82
N LEU A 116 -6.16 12.33 12.96
CA LEU A 116 -7.46 12.49 13.62
C LEU A 116 -7.42 12.34 15.14
N THR A 117 -6.47 11.57 15.67
CA THR A 117 -6.54 11.07 17.06
C THR A 117 -5.48 11.66 17.98
N LEU A 118 -4.32 12.01 17.46
CA LEU A 118 -3.19 12.48 18.27
C LEU A 118 -2.94 13.98 18.13
N GLY A 119 -3.42 14.60 17.03
CA GLY A 119 -2.91 15.89 16.57
C GLY A 119 -1.45 15.70 16.14
N LEU A 120 -1.11 16.01 14.89
CA LEU A 120 0.30 15.93 14.50
C LEU A 120 1.08 16.92 15.38
N MET A 121 2.09 16.43 16.13
CA MET A 121 3.08 17.30 16.75
C MET A 121 3.62 18.21 15.64
N PRO A 122 3.75 19.54 15.87
CA PRO A 122 4.39 20.42 14.90
C PRO A 122 5.74 19.83 14.49
N ASP A 123 6.07 19.91 13.19
CA ASP A 123 7.38 19.50 12.68
C ASP A 123 8.48 20.12 13.56
N GLN A 124 9.36 19.27 14.12
CA GLN A 124 10.59 19.73 14.80
C GLN A 124 11.65 20.12 13.78
#